data_AF-A0A3B8NEF5-F1
#
_entry.id   AF-A0A3B8NEF5-F1
#
_cell.length_a   1.000
_cell.length_b   1.000
_cell.length_c   1.000
_cell.angle_alpha   90.00
_cell.angle_beta   90.00
_cell.angle_gamma   90.00
#
_symmetry.space_group_name_H-M   'P 1'
#
loop_
_entity.id
_entity.type
_entity.pdbx_description
1 polymer ?
#
loop_
_entity_poly.entity_id
_entity_poly.type
_entity_poly.pdbx_seq_one_letter_code
_entity_poly.pdbx_strand_id
1 'polypeptide(L)'
;MPVLLKGGHFISAEANDYLVDKSGTHTFSKPFSKRMPAHGTGCTLSASITAFIGSGLALHDSISKSKDYITASINQSFQLSSGHFTLNHNVNINHLEK
;
A
#
# COMPACT_ATOMS: atom_id res chain seq x y z
N MET A 1 -6.90 6.48 -19.34
CA MET A 1 -6.93 6.76 -17.89
C MET A 1 -5.94 5.84 -17.21
N PRO A 2 -5.20 6.29 -16.18
CA PRO A 2 -4.33 5.40 -15.42
C PRO A 2 -5.15 4.36 -14.65
N VAL A 3 -4.66 3.13 -14.56
CA VAL A 3 -5.27 2.02 -13.81
C VAL A 3 -4.22 1.37 -12.94
N LEU A 4 -4.49 1.23 -11.64
CA LEU A 4 -3.63 0.51 -10.70
C LEU A 4 -4.26 -0.84 -10.34
N LEU A 5 -3.65 -1.94 -10.78
CA LEU A 5 -4.04 -3.31 -10.44
C LEU A 5 -3.20 -3.81 -9.25
N LYS A 6 -3.87 -4.23 -8.18
CA LYS A 6 -3.19 -4.77 -6.99
C LYS A 6 -3.02 -6.28 -7.07
N GLY A 7 -1.82 -6.78 -6.82
CA GLY A 7 -1.52 -8.22 -6.82
C GLY A 7 -1.46 -8.86 -5.43
N GLY A 8 -1.40 -8.06 -4.35
CA GLY A 8 -1.08 -8.51 -2.98
C GLY A 8 -2.03 -9.51 -2.28
N HIS A 9 -2.89 -10.23 -3.01
CA HIS A 9 -3.71 -11.33 -2.49
C HIS A 9 -3.09 -12.71 -2.77
N PHE A 10 -2.14 -12.80 -3.70
CA PHE A 10 -1.44 -14.06 -4.01
C PHE A 10 -0.27 -14.23 -3.03
N ILE A 11 -0.18 -15.41 -2.39
CA ILE A 11 0.98 -15.75 -1.56
C ILE A 11 2.20 -15.87 -2.50
N SER A 12 3.15 -14.96 -2.33
CA SER A 12 4.35 -14.83 -3.15
C SER A 12 5.51 -14.32 -2.30
N ALA A 13 6.69 -14.15 -2.90
CA ALA A 13 7.79 -13.42 -2.25
C ALA A 13 7.50 -11.90 -2.16
N GLU A 14 6.87 -11.35 -3.20
CA GLU A 14 6.64 -9.91 -3.39
C GLU A 14 5.16 -9.61 -3.63
N ALA A 15 4.64 -8.59 -2.94
CA ALA A 15 3.33 -8.02 -3.21
C ALA A 15 3.44 -6.97 -4.33
N ASN A 16 3.26 -7.40 -5.58
CA ASN A 16 3.37 -6.51 -6.75
C ASN A 16 2.05 -5.79 -7.07
N ASP A 17 2.12 -4.49 -7.33
CA ASP A 17 1.03 -3.72 -7.94
C ASP A 17 1.49 -3.16 -9.29
N TYR A 18 0.57 -3.07 -10.26
CA TYR A 18 0.86 -2.66 -11.63
C TYR A 18 0.05 -1.43 -12.01
N LEU A 19 0.73 -0.31 -12.29
CA LEU A 19 0.13 0.87 -12.89
C LEU A 19 0.24 0.78 -14.41
N VAL A 20 -0.90 0.83 -15.10
CA VAL A 20 -0.96 0.95 -16.55
C VAL A 20 -1.41 2.36 -16.90
N ASP A 21 -0.58 3.09 -17.65
CA ASP A 21 -0.88 4.44 -18.13
C ASP A 21 -0.32 4.67 -19.56
N LYS A 22 -0.29 5.93 -20.01
CA LYS A 22 0.17 6.29 -21.37
C LYS A 22 1.65 5.99 -21.63
N SER A 23 2.46 5.87 -20.57
CA SER A 23 3.88 5.57 -20.66
C SER A 23 4.19 4.08 -20.59
N GLY A 24 3.18 3.24 -20.34
CA GLY A 24 3.31 1.78 -20.29
C GLY A 24 2.88 1.20 -18.95
N THR A 25 3.49 0.07 -18.59
CA THR A 25 3.23 -0.65 -17.34
C THR A 25 4.39 -0.44 -16.37
N HIS A 26 4.07 0.03 -15.16
CA HIS A 26 5.01 0.24 -14.07
C HIS A 26 4.69 -0.67 -12.90
N THR A 27 5.71 -1.24 -12.27
CA THR A 27 5.56 -2.17 -11.15
C THR A 27 5.99 -1.51 -9.85
N PHE A 28 5.16 -1.66 -8.81
CA PHE A 28 5.44 -1.22 -7.44
C PHE A 28 5.46 -2.46 -6.54
N SER A 29 6.65 -2.80 -6.02
CA SER A 29 6.88 -4.04 -5.28
C SER A 29 7.33 -3.77 -3.85
N LYS A 30 6.85 -4.60 -2.93
CA LYS A 30 7.32 -4.71 -1.53
C LYS A 30 7.24 -6.16 -1.09
N PRO A 31 8.04 -6.58 -0.09
CA PRO A 31 7.96 -7.92 0.47
C PRO A 31 6.53 -8.27 0.88
N PHE A 32 6.08 -9.47 0.47
CA PHE A 32 4.75 -9.95 0.84
C PHE A 32 4.66 -10.17 2.35
N SER A 33 3.67 -9.54 3.00
CA SER A 33 3.45 -9.73 4.44
C SER A 33 2.64 -10.99 4.69
N LYS A 34 3.19 -11.93 5.48
CA LYS A 34 2.50 -13.15 5.91
C LYS A 34 1.54 -12.94 7.08
N ARG A 35 1.32 -11.70 7.51
CA ARG A 35 0.38 -11.38 8.60
C ARG A 35 -1.07 -11.66 8.18
N MET A 36 -1.92 -11.87 9.19
CA MET A 36 -3.36 -12.12 9.02
C MET A 36 -4.01 -11.08 8.08
N PRO A 37 -5.00 -11.47 7.27
CA PRO A 37 -5.69 -10.55 6.38
C PRO A 37 -6.33 -9.42 7.19
N ALA A 38 -5.78 -8.22 7.05
CA ALA A 38 -6.34 -7.01 7.65
C ALA A 38 -7.39 -6.43 6.69
N HIS A 39 -8.57 -6.12 7.22
CA HIS A 39 -9.61 -5.45 6.45
C HIS A 39 -9.18 -4.02 6.08
N GLY A 40 -9.68 -3.51 4.96
CA GLY A 40 -9.46 -2.12 4.58
C GLY A 40 -8.13 -1.81 3.89
N THR A 41 -7.36 -2.81 3.44
CA THR A 41 -6.10 -2.58 2.69
C THR A 41 -6.33 -1.82 1.38
N GLY A 42 -7.42 -2.12 0.67
CA GLY A 42 -7.83 -1.39 -0.52
C GLY A 42 -8.16 0.07 -0.23
N CYS A 43 -9.05 0.32 0.75
CA CYS A 43 -9.47 1.67 1.13
C CYS A 43 -8.29 2.51 1.62
N THR A 44 -7.41 1.90 2.42
CA THR A 44 -6.22 2.58 2.97
C THR A 44 -5.24 2.94 1.85
N LEU A 45 -4.96 2.03 0.91
CA LEU A 45 -4.10 2.34 -0.24
C LEU A 45 -4.70 3.46 -1.11
N SER A 46 -5.99 3.39 -1.44
CA SER A 46 -6.62 4.45 -2.24
C SER A 46 -6.60 5.80 -1.53
N ALA A 47 -6.89 5.81 -0.22
CA ALA A 47 -6.89 7.04 0.57
C ALA A 47 -5.49 7.67 0.66
N SER A 48 -4.44 6.87 0.84
CA SER A 48 -3.07 7.39 0.85
C SER A 48 -2.64 7.91 -0.52
N ILE A 49 -3.02 7.26 -1.63
CA ILE A 49 -2.73 7.77 -2.99
C ILE A 49 -3.39 9.13 -3.17
N THR A 50 -4.67 9.25 -2.81
CA THR A 50 -5.39 10.53 -2.86
C THR A 50 -4.73 11.59 -2.00
N ALA A 51 -4.29 11.25 -0.78
CA ALA A 51 -3.62 12.20 0.11
C ALA A 51 -2.28 12.69 -0.46
N PHE A 52 -1.44 11.80 -1.00
CA PHE A 52 -0.17 12.20 -1.60
C PHE A 52 -0.35 13.07 -2.85
N ILE A 53 -1.32 12.73 -3.72
CA ILE A 53 -1.69 13.59 -4.85
C ILE A 53 -2.17 14.96 -4.35
N GLY A 54 -3.03 14.98 -3.32
CA GLY A 54 -3.52 16.22 -2.70
C GLY A 54 -2.40 17.07 -2.07
N SER A 55 -1.29 16.46 -1.68
CA SER A 55 -0.09 17.13 -1.20
C SER A 55 0.87 17.59 -2.32
N GLY A 56 0.53 17.36 -3.59
CA GLY A 56 1.28 17.85 -4.75
C GLY A 56 2.26 16.84 -5.37
N LEU A 57 2.24 15.57 -4.96
CA LEU A 57 3.09 14.54 -5.57
C LEU A 57 2.53 14.10 -6.93
N ALA A 58 3.43 13.70 -7.84
CA ALA A 58 3.05 13.04 -9.08
C ALA A 58 2.39 11.68 -8.81
N LEU A 59 1.64 11.15 -9.78
CA LEU A 59 0.90 9.89 -9.62
C LEU A 59 1.82 8.72 -9.25
N HIS A 60 2.93 8.55 -9.97
CA HIS A 60 3.91 7.47 -9.71
C HIS A 60 4.50 7.57 -8.30
N ASP A 61 4.92 8.76 -7.88
CA ASP A 61 5.46 8.99 -6.54
C ASP A 61 4.42 8.74 -5.45
N SER A 62 3.17 9.17 -5.70
CA SER A 62 2.04 8.97 -4.79
C SER A 62 1.73 7.49 -4.60
N ILE A 63 1.79 6.69 -5.66
CA ILE A 63 1.61 5.23 -5.60
C ILE A 63 2.79 4.58 -4.88
N SER A 64 4.03 4.99 -5.18
CA SER A 64 5.23 4.48 -4.52
C SER A 64 5.17 4.71 -2.99
N LYS A 65 4.94 5.95 -2.55
CA LYS A 65 4.79 6.28 -1.12
C LYS A 65 3.58 5.60 -0.48
N SER A 66 2.49 5.44 -1.21
CA SER A 66 1.32 4.69 -0.73
C SER A 66 1.62 3.21 -0.53
N LYS A 67 2.45 2.63 -1.39
CA LYS A 67 2.91 1.25 -1.28
C LYS A 67 3.76 1.05 -0.02
N ASP A 68 4.62 2.01 0.32
CA ASP A 68 5.33 2.05 1.60
C ASP A 68 4.38 2.11 2.78
N TYR A 69 3.45 3.07 2.75
CA TYR A 69 2.47 3.29 3.80
C TYR A 69 1.60 2.06 4.09
N ILE A 70 1.02 1.44 3.05
CA ILE A 70 0.17 0.26 3.25
C ILE A 70 0.99 -0.94 3.75
N THR A 71 2.21 -1.12 3.25
CA THR A 71 3.11 -2.20 3.70
C THR A 71 3.42 -2.05 5.18
N ALA A 72 3.78 -0.84 5.62
CA ALA A 72 4.01 -0.54 7.03
C ALA A 72 2.73 -0.75 7.87
N SER A 73 1.58 -0.30 7.38
CA SER A 73 0.27 -0.45 8.05
C SER A 73 -0.13 -1.92 8.25
N ILE A 74 0.16 -2.78 7.27
CA ILE A 74 -0.06 -4.23 7.36
C ILE A 74 0.94 -4.85 8.35
N ASN A 75 2.21 -4.50 8.26
CA ASN A 75 3.26 -5.05 9.12
C ASN A 75 3.10 -4.67 10.59
N GLN A 76 2.48 -3.53 10.86
CA GLN A 76 2.19 -3.03 12.21
C GLN A 76 0.73 -3.22 12.61
N SER A 77 -0.03 -4.02 11.87
CA SER A 77 -1.41 -4.38 12.23
C SER A 77 -1.49 -4.95 13.66
N PHE A 78 -2.66 -4.82 14.28
CA PHE A 78 -2.88 -5.30 15.63
C PHE A 78 -4.27 -5.90 15.79
N GLN A 79 -4.42 -6.74 16.80
CA GLN A 79 -5.68 -7.36 17.15
C GLN A 79 -6.43 -6.48 18.15
N LEU A 80 -7.70 -6.23 17.88
CA LEU A 80 -8.61 -5.59 18.82
C LEU A 80 -9.01 -6.57 19.93
N SER A 81 -9.51 -6.06 21.05
CA SER A 81 -10.06 -6.90 22.13
C SER A 81 -11.22 -7.79 21.67
N SER A 82 -11.92 -7.41 20.60
CA SER A 82 -12.96 -8.21 19.94
C SER A 82 -12.42 -9.38 19.11
N GLY A 83 -11.11 -9.53 18.96
CA GLY A 83 -10.46 -10.58 18.19
C GLY A 83 -10.21 -10.26 16.71
N HIS A 84 -10.79 -9.17 16.17
CA HIS A 84 -10.56 -8.75 14.79
C HIS A 84 -9.20 -8.04 14.60
N PHE A 85 -8.53 -8.33 13.48
CA PHE A 85 -7.31 -7.63 13.09
C PHE A 85 -7.61 -6.37 12.28
N THR A 86 -6.97 -5.26 12.63
CA THR A 86 -7.04 -3.99 11.92
C THR A 86 -5.66 -3.50 11.52
N LEU A 87 -5.62 -2.69 10.45
CA LEU A 87 -4.43 -1.96 10.07
C LEU A 87 -4.07 -0.93 11.14
N ASN A 88 -2.78 -0.67 11.31
CA ASN A 88 -2.31 0.51 12.02
C ASN A 88 -2.16 1.66 11.02
N HIS A 89 -2.96 2.71 11.13
CA HIS A 89 -2.87 3.90 10.28
C HIS A 89 -1.84 4.92 10.78
N ASN A 90 -1.39 4.80 12.03
CA ASN A 90 -0.40 5.68 12.63
C ASN A 90 1.02 5.09 12.47
N VAL A 91 1.41 4.86 11.22
CA VAL A 91 2.73 4.34 10.86
C VAL A 91 3.66 5.46 10.42
N ASN A 92 4.90 5.42 10.89
CA ASN A 92 5.94 6.33 10.44
C ASN A 92 6.67 5.72 9.24
N ILE A 93 6.58 6.37 8.08
CA ILE A 93 7.25 5.97 6.83
C ILE A 93 8.48 6.83 6.50
N ASN A 94 8.80 7.86 7.29
CA ASN A 94 9.93 8.76 7.03
C ASN A 94 11.30 8.08 7.17
N HIS A 95 11.34 6.87 7.75
CA HIS A 95 12.56 6.08 7.88
C HIS A 95 12.86 5.20 6.65
N LEU A 96 11.93 5.12 5.69
CA LEU A 96 12.04 4.28 4.49
C LEU A 96 12.68 5.01 3.29
N GLU A 97 12.93 6.32 3.40
CA GLU A 97 13.57 7.17 2.37
C GLU A 97 15.12 7.19 2.45
N LYS A 98 15.75 6.16 3.03
CA LYS A 98 17.21 6.06 3.13
C LYS A 98 17.84 5.33 1.95
#